data_AF-A0A1G6DID3-F1
#
_entry.id   AF-A0A1G6DID3-F1
#
_cell.length_a   1.000
_cell.length_b   1.000
_cell.length_c   1.000
_cell.angle_alpha   90.00
_cell.angle_beta   90.00
_cell.angle_gamma   90.00
#
_symmetry.space_group_name_H-M   'P 1'
#
loop_
_entity.id
_entity.type
_entity.pdbx_description
1 polymer ?
#
loop_
_entity_poly.entity_id
_entity_poly.type
_entity_poly.pdbx_seq_one_letter_code
_entity_poly.pdbx_strand_id
1 'polypeptide(L)' 'MEVFTARSRYRSEGMTWVWYRNDEEEVHSNLQLSEVFRLIRQELDKFVDEGILTKEQAYDLSNDWLAYDEFVEGLMYA' A
#
# COMPACT_ATOMS: atom_id res chain seq x y z
N MET A 1 15.72 9.76 0.48
CA MET A 1 14.36 9.29 0.17
C MET A 1 14.00 8.24 1.19
N GLU A 2 12.98 8.49 2.02
CA GLU A 2 12.45 7.48 2.93
C GLU A 2 11.63 6.48 2.11
N VAL A 3 11.74 5.19 2.41
CA VAL A 3 10.99 4.13 1.72
C VAL A 3 9.88 3.64 2.64
N PHE A 4 8.68 3.46 2.11
CA PHE A 4 7.54 2.96 2.86
C PHE A 4 7.07 1.62 2.31
N THR A 5 6.54 0.76 3.19
CA THR A 5 6.08 -0.57 2.81
C THR A 5 4.84 -0.95 3.60
N ALA A 6 3.81 -1.44 2.90
CA ALA A 6 2.65 -2.05 3.51
C ALA A 6 2.85 -3.56 3.67
N ARG A 7 2.46 -4.12 4.81
CA ARG A 7 2.43 -5.58 5.02
C ARG A 7 1.09 -5.99 5.63
N SER A 8 0.49 -7.05 5.10
CA SER A 8 -0.70 -7.65 5.69
C SER A 8 -0.33 -8.43 6.96
N ARG A 9 -1.18 -8.35 7.98
CA ARG A 9 -1.09 -9.10 9.23
C ARG A 9 -2.45 -9.67 9.58
N TYR A 10 -2.51 -10.99 9.74
CA TYR A 10 -3.65 -11.69 10.29
C TYR A 10 -3.72 -11.46 11.81
N ARG A 11 -4.83 -10.90 12.28
CA ARG A 11 -5.16 -10.76 13.71
C ARG A 11 -6.44 -11.53 14.00
N SER A 12 -6.77 -11.68 15.29
CA SER A 12 -7.99 -12.37 15.75
C SER A 12 -9.29 -11.77 15.20
N GLU A 13 -9.26 -10.53 14.71
CA GLU A 13 -10.40 -9.79 14.16
C GLU A 13 -10.50 -9.84 12.62
N GLY A 14 -9.51 -10.45 11.94
CA GLY A 14 -9.43 -10.50 10.47
C GLY A 14 -8.06 -10.07 9.93
N MET A 15 -7.97 -9.91 8.60
CA MET A 15 -6.76 -9.34 7.98
C MET A 15 -6.72 -7.82 8.24
N THR A 16 -5.58 -7.35 8.72
CA THR A 16 -5.29 -5.92 8.91
C THR A 16 -3.98 -5.58 8.23
N TRP A 17 -3.74 -4.30 7.96
CA TRP A 17 -2.49 -3.85 7.35
C TRP A 17 -1.65 -3.02 8.30
N VAL A 18 -0.33 -3.09 8.12
CA VAL A 18 0.65 -2.30 8.86
C VAL A 18 1.53 -1.57 7.87
N TRP A 19 1.75 -0.29 8.12
CA TRP A 19 2.55 0.61 7.30
C TRP A 19 3.89 0.87 7.99
N TYR A 20 4.98 0.53 7.31
CA TYR A 20 6.34 0.66 7.82
C TYR A 20 7.08 1.78 7.11
N ARG A 21 7.97 2.46 7.84
CA ARG A 21 9.02 3.33 7.31
C ARG A 21 10.37 2.63 7.38
N ASN A 22 11.12 2.69 6.28
CA ASN A 22 12.46 2.11 6.13
C ASN A 22 12.52 0.65 6.61
N ASP A 23 11.49 -0.15 6.27
CA ASP A 23 11.33 -1.58 6.55
C ASP A 23 11.28 -2.05 8.02
N GLU A 24 11.51 -1.17 8.99
CA GLU A 24 11.66 -1.56 10.41
C GLU A 24 10.77 -0.80 11.39
N GLU A 25 10.32 0.42 11.06
CA GLU A 25 9.53 1.24 11.98
C GLU A 25 8.04 1.21 11.64
N GLU A 26 7.21 0.64 12.52
CA GLU A 26 5.75 0.68 12.38
C GLU A 26 5.23 2.12 12.59
N VAL A 27 4.70 2.72 11.52
CA VAL A 27 4.14 4.09 11.55
C VAL A 27 2.62 4.04 11.76
N HIS A 28 1.96 3.09 11.10
CA HIS A 28 0.53 2.86 11.24
C HIS A 28 0.23 1.37 11.34
N SER A 29 -0.77 1.02 12.15
CA SER A 29 -1.17 -0.37 12.41
C SER A 29 -2.68 -0.51 12.40
N ASN A 30 -3.18 -1.73 12.17
CA ASN A 30 -4.61 -2.05 12.12
C ASN A 30 -5.35 -1.30 11.00
N LEU A 31 -4.67 -1.04 9.89
CA LEU A 31 -5.25 -0.34 8.75
C LEU A 31 -6.20 -1.26 7.99
N GLN A 32 -7.32 -0.69 7.56
CA GLN A 32 -8.16 -1.28 6.52
C GLN A 32 -7.51 -1.08 5.15
N LEU A 33 -7.87 -1.94 4.20
CA LEU A 33 -7.34 -1.90 2.83
C LEU A 33 -7.49 -0.52 2.18
N SER A 34 -8.64 0.15 2.36
CA SER A 34 -8.90 1.50 1.87
C SER A 34 -7.94 2.56 2.45
N GLU A 35 -7.47 2.38 3.68
CA GLU A 35 -6.54 3.29 4.34
C GLU A 35 -5.12 3.10 3.80
N VAL A 36 -4.72 1.86 3.50
CA VAL A 36 -3.44 1.56 2.84
C VAL A 36 -3.38 2.20 1.45
N PHE A 37 -4.44 2.11 0.67
CA PHE A 37 -4.48 2.75 -0.65
C PHE A 37 -4.31 4.27 -0.58
N ARG A 38 -4.90 4.91 0.44
CA ARG A 38 -4.71 6.34 0.66
C ARG A 38 -3.24 6.67 0.94
N LEU A 39 -2.54 5.85 1.73
CA LEU A 39 -1.12 6.04 2.03
C LEU A 39 -0.24 5.82 0.79
N ILE A 40 -0.53 4.80 -0.02
CA ILE A 40 0.21 4.54 -1.26
C ILE A 40 0.09 5.71 -2.23
N ARG A 41 -1.12 6.25 -2.42
CA ARG A 41 -1.32 7.43 -3.27
C ARG A 41 -0.52 8.63 -2.76
N GLN A 42 -0.50 8.85 -1.45
CA GLN A 42 0.28 9.93 -0.84
C GLN A 42 1.78 9.78 -1.07
N GLU A 43 2.32 8.55 -1.08
CA GLU A 43 3.72 8.33 -1.42
C GLU A 43 3.97 8.52 -2.92
N LEU A 44 3.10 7.99 -3.78
CA LEU A 44 3.22 8.15 -5.24
C LEU A 44 3.15 9.62 -5.68
N ASP A 45 2.34 10.45 -5.01
CA ASP A 45 2.27 11.89 -5.26
C ASP A 45 3.63 12.57 -5.04
N LYS A 46 4.47 12.12 -4.09
CA LYS A 46 5.82 12.67 -3.90
C LYS A 46 6.72 12.41 -5.10
N PHE A 47 6.63 11.22 -5.70
CA PHE A 47 7.39 10.89 -6.91
C PHE A 47 6.90 11.70 -8.13
N VAL A 48 5.62 12.07 -8.16
CA VAL A 48 5.08 13.00 -9.17
C VAL A 48 5.64 14.40 -8.96
N ASP A 49 5.64 14.89 -7.72
CA ASP A 49 6.17 16.22 -7.37
C ASP A 49 7.67 16.35 -7.67
N GLU A 50 8.43 15.26 -7.49
CA GLU A 50 9.85 15.18 -7.85
C GLU A 50 10.10 14.98 -9.36
N GLY A 51 9.04 14.83 -10.17
CA GLY A 51 9.13 14.63 -11.61
C GLY A 51 9.68 13.26 -12.02
N ILE A 52 9.69 12.29 -11.10
CA ILE A 52 10.14 10.92 -11.34
C ILE A 52 9.05 10.12 -12.07
N LEU A 53 7.79 10.32 -11.68
CA LEU A 53 6.62 9.70 -12.30
C LEU A 53 5.70 10.76 -12.91
N THR A 54 4.99 10.40 -13.97
CA THR A 54 3.80 11.16 -14.38
C THR A 54 2.61 10.80 -13.49
N LYS A 55 1.59 11.66 -13.46
CA LYS A 55 0.33 11.36 -12.76
C LYS A 55 -0.34 10.08 -13.27
N GLU A 56 -0.21 9.80 -14.57
CA GLU A 56 -0.73 8.59 -15.20
C GLU A 56 0.01 7.35 -14.69
N GLN A 57 1.35 7.38 -14.67
CA GLN A 57 2.16 6.28 -14.12
C GLN A 57 1.89 6.02 -12.64
N ALA A 58 1.73 7.09 -11.84
CA ALA A 58 1.35 6.97 -10.43
C ALA A 58 -0.04 6.33 -10.27
N TYR A 59 -1.00 6.68 -11.12
CA TYR A 59 -2.34 6.11 -11.10
C TYR A 59 -2.33 4.61 -11.48
N ASP A 60 -1.63 4.27 -12.56
CA ASP A 60 -1.51 2.88 -13.04
C ASP A 60 -0.83 2.00 -11.99
N LEU A 61 0.27 2.45 -11.40
CA LEU A 61 0.95 1.73 -10.31
C LEU A 61 0.02 1.50 -9.10
N SER A 62 -0.85 2.46 -8.78
CA SER A 62 -1.82 2.29 -7.70
C SER A 62 -2.89 1.25 -8.03
N ASN A 63 -3.31 1.15 -9.29
CA ASN A 63 -4.31 0.17 -9.75
C ASN A 63 -3.71 -1.23 -9.87
N ASP A 64 -2.48 -1.36 -10.38
CA ASP A 64 -1.79 -2.64 -10.49
C ASP A 64 -1.59 -3.28 -9.11
N TRP A 65 -1.31 -2.45 -8.10
CA TRP A 65 -1.19 -2.90 -6.72
C TRP A 65 -2.53 -3.40 -6.17
N LEU A 66 -3.63 -2.72 -6.50
CA LEU A 66 -4.99 -3.10 -6.14
C LEU A 66 -5.40 -4.43 -6.79
N ALA A 67 -5.09 -4.59 -8.08
CA ALA A 67 -5.36 -5.82 -8.82
C ALA A 67 -4.55 -7.02 -8.28
N TYR A 68 -3.28 -6.81 -7.89
CA TYR A 68 -2.46 -7.85 -7.29
C TYR A 68 -3.03 -8.31 -5.94
N ASP A 69 -3.45 -7.37 -5.09
CA ASP A 69 -3.94 -7.70 -3.76
C ASP A 69 -5.32 -8.37 -3.78
N GLU A 70 -6.27 -7.85 -4.55
CA GLU A 70 -7.59 -8.48 -4.74
C GLU A 70 -7.46 -9.90 -5.33
N PHE A 71 -6.52 -10.11 -6.24
CA PHE A 71 -6.24 -11.42 -6.82
C PHE A 71 -5.65 -12.39 -5.80
N VAL A 72 -4.69 -11.95 -4.97
CA VAL A 72 -4.06 -12.78 -3.93
C VAL A 72 -5.06 -13.12 -2.82
N GLU A 73 -5.89 -12.17 -2.38
CA GLU A 73 -6.99 -12.45 -1.46
C GLU A 73 -7.98 -13.46 -2.06
N GLY A 74 -8.37 -13.27 -3.32
CA GLY A 74 -9.25 -14.20 -4.04
C GLY A 74 -8.71 -15.63 -4.12
N LEU A 75 -7.38 -15.81 -4.22
CA LEU A 75 -6.73 -17.12 -4.23
C LEU A 75 -6.57 -17.75 -2.83
N MET A 76 -6.45 -16.94 -1.77
CA MET A 76 -6.31 -17.46 -0.40
C MET A 76 -7.65 -17.87 0.23
N TYR A 77 -8.77 -17.32 -0.26
CA TYR A 77 -10.11 -17.59 0.27
C TYR A 77 -11.03 -18.38 -0.68
N ALA A 78 -10.52 -18.91 -1.80
CA ALA A 78 -11.21 -19.83 -2.71
C ALA A 78 -10.85 -21.30 -2.42
#